data_AF-A0AAU2NDI3-F1
#
_entry.id   AF-A0AAU2NDI3-F1
#
_cell.length_a   1.000
_cell.length_b   1.000
_cell.length_c   1.000
_cell.angle_alpha   90.00
_cell.angle_beta   90.00
_cell.angle_gamma   90.00
#
_symmetry.space_group_name_H-M   'P 1'
#
loop_
_entity.id
_entity.type
_entity.pdbx_description
1 polymer ?
#
loop_
_entity_poly.entity_id
_entity_poly.type
_entity_poly.pdbx_seq_one_letter_code
_entity_poly.pdbx_strand_id
1 'polypeptide(L)'
;MSHRSTALLRMLVPAALAAGVIVPLSAGVASAAQPICLSGTLQFDYQSAEAGTAKPTLTRAARNASVELWGREKSTDTDHKLNTDTQLTGAADGSFNLCYTPVNTTAMDHLFVHFATRNNQVWRVADSSGTVYTYDTPTQSNISASVALGAVKPTTAARAWHAFDTVNLLWSRRANSTTPCWTAAETNAASCTTLTVRWQTGSFDGPYYDLSNTVHLSDTDPDSEHTVLHEAGHFFQNRLYNGTFPTVTNCNPHFIQRVSSATCAWTEGFGDSVAAYLLGDQRYVFPDGSSYPFTAAANWQTGDQVQGNVDGALLQLWNQVDGSWDRTITTLASHTPATFADWFKNVRPTAVPPLSTTGAALTALDTHAINYGPTVVGDNAYHALSNGGGVALQRGGTCSVTISSVAEFAALDTSRASQRWKFTANGDGTVRIYDSCPIPLYLTAPTTAGGQVSLQAVNLGGSNQKWQATQNAVGTYTLTNPATGFVLDGNATAGQAVTANTASAGSASQNWASVFSIS
;
A
#
# COMPACT_ATOMS: atom_id res chain seq x y z
N MET A 1 -54.21 -24.74 -47.16
CA MET A 1 -55.12 -25.05 -48.29
C MET A 1 -56.37 -24.19 -48.13
N SER A 2 -56.88 -23.57 -49.21
CA SER A 2 -58.12 -22.74 -49.24
C SER A 2 -58.14 -21.50 -48.34
N HIS A 3 -58.81 -20.38 -48.64
CA HIS A 3 -59.67 -19.96 -49.78
C HIS A 3 -59.32 -18.48 -50.13
N ARG A 4 -59.30 -18.07 -51.41
CA ARG A 4 -60.29 -17.22 -52.13
C ARG A 4 -60.81 -15.96 -51.42
N SER A 5 -61.19 -14.83 -52.07
CA SER A 5 -60.91 -14.19 -53.39
C SER A 5 -61.88 -13.00 -53.56
N THR A 6 -61.40 -11.77 -53.80
CA THR A 6 -62.13 -10.60 -54.37
C THR A 6 -61.08 -9.51 -54.67
N ALA A 7 -60.92 -8.88 -55.85
CA ALA A 7 -61.86 -8.24 -56.78
C ALA A 7 -62.57 -7.02 -56.13
N LEU A 8 -62.72 -5.83 -56.74
CA LEU A 8 -62.50 -5.38 -58.13
C LEU A 8 -62.59 -3.84 -58.16
N LEU A 9 -61.73 -3.10 -58.87
CA LEU A 9 -62.17 -1.98 -59.72
C LEU A 9 -61.07 -1.46 -60.68
N ARG A 10 -61.45 -1.20 -61.92
CA ARG A 10 -60.67 -0.46 -62.93
C ARG A 10 -61.24 0.94 -63.10
N MET A 11 -60.39 1.95 -63.31
CA MET A 11 -60.72 3.11 -64.15
C MET A 11 -59.57 3.45 -65.09
N LEU A 12 -59.94 3.91 -66.28
CA LEU A 12 -59.16 4.22 -67.50
C LEU A 12 -60.06 5.22 -68.28
N VAL A 13 -59.61 6.23 -69.03
CA VAL A 13 -58.29 6.72 -69.52
C VAL A 13 -58.39 8.29 -69.54
N PRO A 14 -57.62 9.13 -70.29
CA PRO A 14 -56.28 9.03 -70.91
C PRO A 14 -55.33 10.26 -70.69
N ALA A 15 -54.06 10.04 -71.02
CA ALA A 15 -53.11 10.92 -71.76
C ALA A 15 -52.95 12.44 -71.48
N ALA A 16 -51.69 12.84 -71.21
CA ALA A 16 -51.02 13.93 -71.94
C ALA A 16 -49.50 13.66 -72.00
N LEU A 17 -48.85 13.94 -73.14
CA LEU A 17 -47.38 13.85 -73.26
C LEU A 17 -46.70 15.09 -72.67
N ALA A 18 -45.60 14.90 -71.95
CA ALA A 18 -44.56 15.89 -71.79
C ALA A 18 -43.20 15.19 -71.70
N ALA A 19 -42.46 15.15 -72.82
CA ALA A 19 -41.12 14.58 -72.88
C ALA A 19 -40.10 15.59 -72.30
N GLY A 20 -40.01 15.65 -70.96
CA GLY A 20 -38.92 16.34 -70.28
C GLY A 20 -37.67 15.46 -70.28
N VAL A 21 -36.59 15.92 -70.92
CA VAL A 21 -35.27 15.29 -70.78
C VAL A 21 -34.78 15.55 -69.35
N ILE A 22 -35.03 14.60 -68.45
CA ILE A 22 -34.39 14.58 -67.14
C ILE A 22 -32.94 14.20 -67.38
N VAL A 23 -32.06 15.20 -67.49
CA VAL A 23 -30.63 14.98 -67.29
C VAL A 23 -30.50 14.46 -65.86
N PRO A 24 -29.96 13.25 -65.64
CA PRO A 24 -29.61 12.85 -64.29
C PRO A 24 -28.47 13.75 -63.86
N LEU A 25 -28.79 14.75 -63.04
CA LEU A 25 -27.81 15.37 -62.17
C LEU A 25 -27.30 14.27 -61.25
N SER A 26 -26.23 13.60 -61.69
CA SER A 26 -25.33 12.89 -60.82
C SER A 26 -24.68 13.94 -59.93
N ALA A 27 -25.41 14.33 -58.88
CA ALA A 27 -24.80 14.87 -57.69
C ALA A 27 -23.77 13.81 -57.27
N GLY A 28 -22.50 14.09 -57.55
CA GLY A 28 -21.41 13.22 -57.13
C GLY A 28 -21.60 13.02 -55.64
N VAL A 29 -21.77 11.76 -55.22
CA VAL A 29 -21.88 11.43 -53.80
C VAL A 29 -20.66 12.03 -53.11
N ALA A 30 -20.90 13.08 -52.31
CA ALA A 30 -19.84 13.72 -51.56
C ALA A 30 -19.22 12.64 -50.69
N SER A 31 -17.98 12.26 -51.01
CA SER A 31 -17.28 11.22 -50.26
C SER A 31 -17.17 11.72 -48.83
N ALA A 32 -17.91 11.08 -47.92
CA ALA A 32 -17.85 11.44 -46.51
C ALA A 32 -16.39 11.34 -46.06
N ALA A 33 -15.87 12.44 -45.51
CA ALA A 33 -14.51 12.48 -45.00
C ALA A 33 -14.31 11.31 -44.02
N GLN A 34 -13.22 10.56 -44.20
CA GLN A 34 -12.91 9.45 -43.33
C GLN A 34 -12.20 9.98 -42.07
N PRO A 35 -12.35 9.33 -40.91
CA PRO A 35 -11.54 9.62 -39.75
C PRO A 35 -10.06 9.42 -40.06
N ILE A 36 -9.26 10.46 -39.83
CA ILE A 36 -7.81 10.47 -39.96
C ILE A 36 -7.25 10.36 -38.53
N CYS A 37 -6.49 9.31 -38.26
CA CYS A 37 -5.94 9.04 -36.93
C CYS A 37 -4.41 9.15 -36.88
N LEU A 38 -3.89 9.67 -35.77
CA LEU A 38 -2.49 9.50 -35.36
C LEU A 38 -2.43 8.48 -34.21
N SER A 39 -1.59 7.46 -34.35
CA SER A 39 -1.42 6.41 -33.34
C SER A 39 0.04 6.08 -33.08
N GLY A 40 0.33 5.54 -31.89
CA GLY A 40 1.69 5.22 -31.46
C GLY A 40 1.79 4.93 -29.98
N THR A 41 3.00 5.06 -29.43
CA THR A 41 3.30 5.01 -27.99
C THR A 41 4.17 6.19 -27.59
N LEU A 42 3.89 6.81 -26.46
CA LEU A 42 4.78 7.80 -25.84
C LEU A 42 5.76 7.07 -24.92
N GLN A 43 7.05 7.25 -25.18
CA GLN A 43 8.15 6.74 -24.36
C GLN A 43 9.06 7.88 -23.92
N PHE A 44 9.92 7.64 -22.94
CA PHE A 44 10.99 8.55 -22.55
C PHE A 44 12.24 7.75 -22.17
N ASP A 45 13.40 8.38 -22.29
CA ASP A 45 14.68 7.84 -21.85
C ASP A 45 15.09 8.51 -20.54
N TYR A 46 15.60 7.77 -19.56
CA TYR A 46 15.94 8.26 -18.21
C TYR A 46 17.20 7.58 -17.67
N GLN A 47 17.85 8.18 -16.67
CA GLN A 47 18.94 7.54 -15.93
C GLN A 47 18.35 6.83 -14.71
N SER A 48 18.55 5.51 -14.56
CA SER A 48 17.97 4.75 -13.44
C SER A 48 18.97 4.54 -12.31
N ALA A 49 18.70 5.15 -11.15
CA ALA A 49 19.43 4.88 -9.91
C ALA A 49 19.16 3.47 -9.38
N GLU A 50 17.98 2.89 -9.66
CA GLU A 50 17.56 1.55 -9.23
C GLU A 50 18.48 0.47 -9.79
N ALA A 51 18.98 0.70 -11.02
CA ALA A 51 19.96 -0.11 -11.73
C ALA A 51 21.42 0.09 -11.25
N GLY A 52 21.64 0.90 -10.20
CA GLY A 52 22.91 1.10 -9.51
C GLY A 52 23.66 2.38 -9.91
N THR A 53 24.79 2.62 -9.25
CA THR A 53 25.58 3.88 -9.34
C THR A 53 26.11 4.25 -10.73
N ALA A 54 26.11 3.33 -11.69
CA ALA A 54 26.42 3.61 -13.09
C ALA A 54 25.28 4.36 -13.82
N LYS A 55 24.07 4.38 -13.23
CA LYS A 55 22.84 5.02 -13.71
C LYS A 55 22.60 4.89 -15.22
N PRO A 56 22.52 3.65 -15.76
CA PRO A 56 22.37 3.43 -17.19
C PRO A 56 21.12 4.09 -17.76
N THR A 57 21.20 4.53 -19.01
CA THR A 57 20.04 5.02 -19.76
C THR A 57 19.07 3.87 -20.04
N LEU A 58 17.85 3.97 -19.52
CA LEU A 58 16.75 3.05 -19.80
C LEU A 58 15.62 3.77 -20.53
N THR A 59 14.79 3.03 -21.28
CA THR A 59 13.56 3.54 -21.91
C THR A 59 12.34 3.01 -21.15
N ARG A 60 11.34 3.86 -20.90
CA ARG A 60 10.02 3.46 -20.37
C ARG A 60 8.88 4.17 -21.12
N ALA A 61 7.68 3.61 -21.08
CA ALA A 61 6.48 4.27 -21.55
C ALA A 61 6.01 5.34 -20.56
N ALA A 62 5.55 6.50 -21.04
CA ALA A 62 4.85 7.48 -20.20
C ALA A 62 3.36 7.11 -20.13
N ARG A 63 2.95 6.46 -19.04
CA ARG A 63 1.58 5.97 -18.83
C ARG A 63 0.71 7.08 -18.25
N ASN A 64 -0.57 7.10 -18.60
CA ASN A 64 -1.56 8.01 -18.02
C ASN A 64 -1.24 9.52 -18.18
N ALA A 65 -0.45 9.90 -19.19
CA ALA A 65 -0.14 11.29 -19.54
C ALA A 65 -1.26 11.90 -20.40
N SER A 66 -1.58 13.17 -20.19
CA SER A 66 -2.52 13.90 -21.04
C SER A 66 -2.06 13.91 -22.49
N VAL A 67 -2.95 13.54 -23.40
CA VAL A 67 -2.71 13.46 -24.84
C VAL A 67 -3.85 14.08 -25.64
N GLU A 68 -3.49 14.88 -26.64
CA GLU A 68 -4.41 15.69 -27.43
C GLU A 68 -4.01 15.69 -28.91
N LEU A 69 -5.01 15.81 -29.79
CA LEU A 69 -4.80 15.91 -31.24
C LEU A 69 -4.88 17.38 -31.62
N TRP A 70 -3.83 17.88 -32.26
CA TRP A 70 -3.73 19.29 -32.67
C TRP A 70 -3.43 19.39 -34.17
N GLY A 71 -3.92 20.45 -34.79
CA GLY A 71 -3.69 20.70 -36.21
C GLY A 71 -4.77 21.57 -36.84
N ARG A 72 -4.90 21.46 -38.16
CA ARG A 72 -5.83 22.27 -38.96
C ARG A 72 -6.13 21.63 -40.32
N GLU A 73 -7.32 21.91 -40.85
CA GLU A 73 -7.75 21.39 -42.15
C GLU A 73 -7.05 22.10 -43.33
N LYS A 74 -6.91 23.44 -43.28
CA LYS A 74 -6.35 24.24 -44.39
C LYS A 74 -5.10 25.01 -43.94
N SER A 75 -4.22 25.32 -44.90
CA SER A 75 -3.03 26.17 -44.70
C SER A 75 -3.34 27.61 -44.31
N THR A 76 -4.59 28.06 -44.43
CA THR A 76 -5.08 29.38 -43.98
C THR A 76 -5.58 29.39 -42.55
N ASP A 77 -5.81 28.22 -41.96
CA ASP A 77 -6.38 28.09 -40.63
C ASP A 77 -5.26 28.15 -39.57
N THR A 78 -5.62 28.26 -38.28
CA THR A 78 -4.65 28.20 -37.18
C THR A 78 -4.70 26.84 -36.51
N ASP A 79 -3.55 26.32 -36.08
CA ASP A 79 -3.49 25.08 -35.32
C ASP A 79 -4.28 25.20 -34.01
N HIS A 80 -5.16 24.23 -33.77
CA HIS A 80 -6.01 24.17 -32.60
C HIS A 80 -6.20 22.70 -32.17
N LYS A 81 -6.69 22.52 -30.94
CA LYS A 81 -7.09 21.21 -30.43
C LYS A 81 -8.33 20.71 -31.18
N LEU A 82 -8.24 19.50 -31.72
CA LEU A 82 -9.24 18.87 -32.59
C LEU A 82 -10.16 17.89 -31.85
N ASN A 83 -9.69 17.31 -30.74
CA ASN A 83 -10.51 16.52 -29.83
C ASN A 83 -11.18 17.40 -28.75
N THR A 84 -12.43 17.13 -28.39
CA THR A 84 -13.15 17.86 -27.34
C THR A 84 -12.51 17.65 -25.97
N ASP A 85 -12.25 16.38 -25.63
CA ASP A 85 -11.78 15.96 -24.32
C ASP A 85 -10.32 15.56 -24.37
N THR A 86 -9.53 16.02 -23.39
CA THR A 86 -8.15 15.53 -23.19
C THR A 86 -8.19 14.05 -22.87
N GLN A 87 -7.50 13.24 -23.68
CA GLN A 87 -7.38 11.81 -23.43
C GLN A 87 -6.13 11.53 -22.58
N LEU A 88 -5.93 10.27 -22.19
CA LEU A 88 -4.72 9.81 -21.51
C LEU A 88 -4.00 8.76 -22.35
N THR A 89 -2.68 8.74 -22.30
CA THR A 89 -1.89 7.62 -22.83
C THR A 89 -2.20 6.32 -22.07
N GLY A 90 -2.08 5.18 -22.76
CA GLY A 90 -2.43 3.86 -22.24
C GLY A 90 -1.75 3.56 -20.90
N ALA A 91 -2.56 3.17 -19.91
CA ALA A 91 -2.11 2.92 -18.54
C ALA A 91 -1.08 1.78 -18.41
N ALA A 92 -0.96 0.91 -19.42
CA ALA A 92 -0.01 -0.20 -19.45
C ALA A 92 1.28 0.12 -20.24
N ASP A 93 1.17 0.83 -21.37
CA ASP A 93 2.18 0.87 -22.44
C ASP A 93 2.40 2.25 -23.06
N GLY A 94 1.74 3.30 -22.56
CA GLY A 94 1.82 4.65 -23.12
C GLY A 94 1.20 4.81 -24.50
N SER A 95 0.37 3.86 -24.95
CA SER A 95 -0.27 3.89 -26.27
C SER A 95 -1.23 5.07 -26.46
N PHE A 96 -1.42 5.52 -27.69
CA PHE A 96 -2.43 6.49 -28.07
C PHE A 96 -2.99 6.18 -29.47
N ASN A 97 -4.25 6.54 -29.69
CA ASN A 97 -4.88 6.51 -31.01
C ASN A 97 -5.95 7.62 -31.06
N LEU A 98 -5.59 8.75 -31.64
CA LEU A 98 -6.42 9.95 -31.70
C LEU A 98 -6.89 10.17 -33.13
N CYS A 99 -8.20 10.36 -33.32
CA CYS A 99 -8.80 10.51 -34.65
C CYS A 99 -9.57 11.83 -34.76
N TYR A 100 -9.52 12.44 -35.95
CA TYR A 100 -10.35 13.57 -36.34
C TYR A 100 -10.95 13.32 -37.72
N THR A 101 -12.20 13.71 -37.92
CA THR A 101 -12.86 13.66 -39.24
C THR A 101 -12.93 15.08 -39.79
N PRO A 102 -12.22 15.39 -40.89
CA PRO A 102 -12.28 16.71 -41.51
C PRO A 102 -13.72 17.10 -41.90
N VAL A 103 -14.09 18.35 -41.69
CA VAL A 103 -15.47 18.85 -41.88
C VAL A 103 -15.60 19.64 -43.18
N ASN A 104 -14.55 20.37 -43.57
CA ASN A 104 -14.53 21.28 -44.71
C ASN A 104 -13.66 20.77 -45.88
N THR A 105 -12.96 19.65 -45.68
CA THR A 105 -11.95 19.08 -46.56
C THR A 105 -12.01 17.55 -46.51
N THR A 106 -11.09 16.88 -47.20
CA THR A 106 -10.91 15.41 -47.14
C THR A 106 -9.52 15.00 -46.62
N ALA A 107 -8.76 15.97 -46.12
CA ALA A 107 -7.36 15.83 -45.69
C ALA A 107 -7.00 16.95 -44.72
N MET A 108 -6.02 16.73 -43.84
CA MET A 108 -5.48 17.76 -42.96
C MET A 108 -4.24 18.41 -43.59
N ASP A 109 -4.19 19.74 -43.59
CA ASP A 109 -2.96 20.49 -43.90
C ASP A 109 -1.85 20.12 -42.91
N HIS A 110 -2.14 20.20 -41.61
CA HIS A 110 -1.23 19.85 -40.52
C HIS A 110 -1.95 18.99 -39.46
N LEU A 111 -1.26 17.97 -38.94
CA LEU A 111 -1.72 17.17 -37.79
C LEU A 111 -0.54 16.73 -36.91
N PHE A 112 -0.66 16.85 -35.60
CA PHE A 112 0.32 16.38 -34.61
C PHE A 112 -0.35 15.99 -33.29
N VAL A 113 0.38 15.25 -32.45
CA VAL A 113 -0.06 14.88 -31.11
C VAL A 113 0.70 15.72 -30.09
N HIS A 114 -0.06 16.37 -29.21
CA HIS A 114 0.43 17.13 -28.06
C HIS A 114 0.31 16.29 -26.79
N PHE A 115 1.39 16.21 -26.02
CA PHE A 115 1.44 15.53 -24.73
C PHE A 115 1.81 16.50 -23.61
N ALA A 116 1.35 16.22 -22.39
CA ALA A 116 1.74 16.96 -21.18
C ALA A 116 1.98 16.02 -19.99
N THR A 117 2.93 16.37 -19.10
CA THR A 117 3.18 15.71 -17.81
C THR A 117 2.08 16.03 -16.78
N ARG A 118 0.84 15.66 -17.13
CA ARG A 118 -0.37 15.86 -16.33
C ARG A 118 -1.27 14.64 -16.48
N ASN A 119 -1.90 14.21 -15.40
CA ASN A 119 -3.05 13.31 -15.42
C ASN A 119 -4.27 14.09 -14.94
N ASN A 120 -5.08 14.57 -15.89
CA ASN A 120 -6.32 15.31 -15.64
C ASN A 120 -6.14 16.40 -14.54
N GLN A 121 -6.72 16.19 -13.36
CA GLN A 121 -6.59 17.06 -12.17
C GLN A 121 -5.93 16.35 -10.98
N VAL A 122 -5.34 15.16 -11.16
CA VAL A 122 -4.91 14.29 -10.05
C VAL A 122 -3.41 14.41 -9.77
N TRP A 123 -2.55 14.43 -10.79
CA TRP A 123 -1.15 14.85 -10.65
C TRP A 123 -0.59 15.56 -11.87
N ARG A 124 0.52 16.27 -11.67
CA ARG A 124 1.33 16.89 -12.73
C ARG A 124 2.78 17.04 -12.30
N VAL A 125 3.68 17.11 -13.27
CA VAL A 125 5.04 17.64 -13.09
C VAL A 125 5.11 19.01 -13.74
N ALA A 126 5.68 19.99 -13.04
CA ALA A 126 5.79 21.38 -13.48
C ALA A 126 7.09 22.04 -12.99
N ASP A 127 7.49 23.12 -13.65
CA ASP A 127 8.64 23.94 -13.24
C ASP A 127 8.34 24.86 -12.03
N SER A 128 9.31 25.69 -11.63
CA SER A 128 9.13 26.67 -10.55
C SER A 128 8.05 27.73 -10.82
N SER A 129 7.69 27.99 -12.08
CA SER A 129 6.58 28.89 -12.46
C SER A 129 5.21 28.20 -12.45
N GLY A 130 5.17 26.86 -12.32
CA GLY A 130 3.95 26.06 -12.43
C GLY A 130 3.59 25.67 -13.88
N THR A 131 4.48 25.93 -14.84
CA THR A 131 4.34 25.49 -16.23
C THR A 131 4.59 23.98 -16.32
N VAL A 132 3.64 23.25 -16.91
CA VAL A 132 3.73 21.79 -17.10
C VAL A 132 4.61 21.47 -18.29
N TYR A 133 5.43 20.42 -18.19
CA TYR A 133 6.26 19.97 -19.32
C TYR A 133 5.42 19.34 -20.41
N THR A 134 5.67 19.73 -21.66
CA THR A 134 4.95 19.27 -22.84
C THR A 134 5.88 18.69 -23.91
N TYR A 135 5.30 17.94 -24.84
CA TYR A 135 6.00 17.42 -26.01
C TYR A 135 5.03 17.32 -27.19
N ASP A 136 5.44 17.88 -28.33
CA ASP A 136 4.71 17.77 -29.59
C ASP A 136 5.45 16.79 -30.53
N THR A 137 4.70 15.87 -31.13
CA THR A 137 5.26 15.01 -32.20
C THR A 137 5.63 15.83 -33.43
N PRO A 138 6.61 15.39 -34.24
CA PRO A 138 6.84 15.97 -35.57
C PRO A 138 5.54 16.09 -36.37
N THR A 139 5.26 17.28 -36.89
CA THR A 139 4.02 17.56 -37.61
C THR A 139 3.92 16.74 -38.90
N GLN A 140 2.78 16.11 -39.09
CA GLN A 140 2.43 15.41 -40.32
C GLN A 140 1.67 16.39 -41.22
N SER A 141 2.13 16.57 -42.46
CA SER A 141 1.57 17.54 -43.40
C SER A 141 0.87 16.89 -44.60
N ASN A 142 -0.22 17.51 -45.06
CA ASN A 142 -1.01 17.08 -46.23
C ASN A 142 -1.52 15.62 -46.13
N ILE A 143 -2.05 15.23 -44.97
CA ILE A 143 -2.42 13.83 -44.72
C ILE A 143 -3.89 13.57 -45.02
N SER A 144 -4.18 12.50 -45.75
CA SER A 144 -5.54 12.06 -46.13
C SER A 144 -5.91 10.66 -45.61
N ALA A 145 -5.03 10.06 -44.82
CA ALA A 145 -5.20 8.74 -44.22
C ALA A 145 -4.49 8.69 -42.86
N SER A 146 -4.89 7.74 -42.01
CA SER A 146 -4.30 7.54 -40.69
C SER A 146 -2.82 7.17 -40.75
N VAL A 147 -2.02 7.68 -39.81
CA VAL A 147 -0.57 7.50 -39.73
C VAL A 147 -0.20 6.88 -38.38
N ALA A 148 0.55 5.78 -38.41
CA ALA A 148 1.20 5.23 -37.24
C ALA A 148 2.57 5.89 -37.04
N LEU A 149 2.73 6.67 -35.97
CA LEU A 149 3.95 7.38 -35.61
C LEU A 149 5.01 6.48 -34.95
N GLY A 150 4.62 5.27 -34.53
CA GLY A 150 5.49 4.34 -33.81
C GLY A 150 5.72 4.77 -32.36
N ALA A 151 6.96 4.62 -31.87
CA ALA A 151 7.37 5.14 -30.57
C ALA A 151 7.90 6.57 -30.71
N VAL A 152 7.27 7.52 -30.02
CA VAL A 152 7.68 8.93 -29.97
C VAL A 152 8.28 9.24 -28.59
N LYS A 153 9.31 10.10 -28.55
CA LYS A 153 10.03 10.43 -27.32
C LYS A 153 10.26 11.94 -27.17
N PRO A 154 10.06 12.52 -25.97
CA PRO A 154 10.50 13.87 -25.67
C PRO A 154 12.03 13.89 -25.62
N THR A 155 12.63 14.90 -26.27
CA THR A 155 14.10 15.08 -26.32
C THR A 155 14.61 16.01 -25.21
N THR A 156 13.72 16.62 -24.44
CA THR A 156 14.01 17.55 -23.34
C THR A 156 13.23 17.14 -22.09
N ALA A 157 13.68 17.62 -20.91
CA ALA A 157 13.04 17.40 -19.62
C ALA A 157 12.71 15.91 -19.29
N ALA A 158 13.56 14.98 -19.74
CA ALA A 158 13.40 13.54 -19.55
C ALA A 158 13.08 13.12 -18.09
N ARG A 159 13.74 13.77 -17.12
CA ARG A 159 13.50 13.60 -15.68
C ARG A 159 12.09 14.00 -15.23
N ALA A 160 11.48 15.02 -15.86
CA ALA A 160 10.09 15.38 -15.58
C ALA A 160 9.12 14.28 -16.05
N TRP A 161 9.38 13.68 -17.21
CA TRP A 161 8.61 12.53 -17.71
C TRP A 161 8.79 11.28 -16.83
N HIS A 162 10.00 11.06 -16.32
CA HIS A 162 10.29 9.96 -15.40
C HIS A 162 9.62 10.14 -14.03
N ALA A 163 9.71 11.32 -13.41
CA ALA A 163 8.98 11.62 -12.18
C ALA A 163 7.45 11.49 -12.37
N PHE A 164 6.93 11.93 -13.53
CA PHE A 164 5.51 11.81 -13.86
C PHE A 164 5.02 10.36 -13.91
N ASP A 165 5.74 9.48 -14.60
CA ASP A 165 5.40 8.06 -14.73
C ASP A 165 5.71 7.26 -13.45
N THR A 166 6.62 7.74 -12.61
CA THR A 166 6.89 7.16 -11.29
C THR A 166 5.72 7.39 -10.34
N VAL A 167 5.18 8.61 -10.26
CA VAL A 167 3.96 8.92 -9.46
C VAL A 167 2.75 8.08 -9.90
N ASN A 168 2.66 7.69 -11.17
CA ASN A 168 1.62 6.78 -11.66
C ASN A 168 1.63 5.40 -10.96
N LEU A 169 2.79 4.92 -10.47
CA LEU A 169 2.86 3.67 -9.70
C LEU A 169 2.01 3.77 -8.42
N LEU A 170 2.21 4.83 -7.63
CA LEU A 170 1.44 5.11 -6.41
C LEU A 170 -0.04 5.30 -6.74
N TRP A 171 -0.37 6.12 -7.74
CA TRP A 171 -1.76 6.34 -8.13
C TRP A 171 -2.46 5.03 -8.52
N SER A 172 -1.78 4.12 -9.22
CA SER A 172 -2.33 2.81 -9.62
C SER A 172 -2.59 1.83 -8.46
N ARG A 173 -2.09 2.13 -7.25
CA ARG A 173 -2.11 1.24 -6.08
C ARG A 173 -2.80 1.82 -4.84
N ARG A 174 -3.25 3.07 -4.89
CA ARG A 174 -3.84 3.90 -3.81
C ARG A 174 -5.07 3.35 -3.05
N ALA A 175 -5.49 2.11 -3.28
CA ALA A 175 -6.65 1.44 -2.67
C ALA A 175 -8.01 2.20 -2.78
N ASN A 176 -8.17 3.08 -3.79
CA ASN A 176 -9.44 3.73 -4.11
C ASN A 176 -9.93 3.35 -5.51
N SER A 177 -10.94 2.48 -5.57
CA SER A 177 -11.61 2.07 -6.81
C SER A 177 -12.90 2.86 -7.12
N THR A 178 -13.33 3.75 -6.21
CA THR A 178 -14.63 4.44 -6.31
C THR A 178 -14.52 5.75 -7.09
N THR A 179 -13.41 6.47 -6.94
CA THR A 179 -13.15 7.75 -7.62
C THR A 179 -11.73 7.78 -8.21
N PRO A 180 -11.44 8.62 -9.22
CA PRO A 180 -10.08 8.83 -9.72
C PRO A 180 -9.16 9.55 -8.70
N CYS A 181 -9.71 10.05 -7.59
CA CYS A 181 -9.00 10.78 -6.56
C CYS A 181 -8.12 9.87 -5.68
N TRP A 182 -7.26 10.46 -4.85
CA TRP A 182 -6.22 9.73 -4.13
C TRP A 182 -6.78 8.78 -3.08
N THR A 183 -7.80 9.19 -2.34
CA THR A 183 -8.34 8.40 -1.22
C THR A 183 -9.86 8.34 -1.26
N ALA A 184 -10.45 7.38 -0.57
CA ALA A 184 -11.90 7.22 -0.47
C ALA A 184 -12.61 8.40 0.24
N ALA A 185 -11.87 9.26 0.95
CA ALA A 185 -12.40 10.52 1.51
C ALA A 185 -12.73 11.55 0.40
N GLU A 186 -12.02 11.49 -0.74
CA GLU A 186 -12.24 12.34 -1.90
C GLU A 186 -13.37 11.78 -2.79
N THR A 187 -14.60 11.95 -2.32
CA THR A 187 -15.81 11.37 -2.93
C THR A 187 -16.26 12.05 -4.23
N ASN A 188 -15.80 13.27 -4.52
CA ASN A 188 -16.14 14.00 -5.74
C ASN A 188 -15.01 13.91 -6.78
N ALA A 189 -15.24 13.15 -7.84
CA ALA A 189 -14.31 12.97 -8.96
C ALA A 189 -13.93 14.28 -9.70
N ALA A 190 -14.73 15.34 -9.58
CA ALA A 190 -14.46 16.66 -10.18
C ALA A 190 -13.67 17.62 -9.25
N SER A 191 -13.26 17.17 -8.06
CA SER A 191 -12.49 17.98 -7.11
C SER A 191 -11.44 17.16 -6.37
N CYS A 192 -10.76 16.24 -7.08
CA CYS A 192 -9.61 15.54 -6.53
C CYS A 192 -8.46 16.52 -6.22
N THR A 193 -7.70 16.27 -5.16
CA THR A 193 -6.48 17.04 -4.88
C THR A 193 -5.44 16.77 -5.96
N THR A 194 -4.91 17.83 -6.58
CA THR A 194 -3.77 17.71 -7.49
C THR A 194 -2.46 17.62 -6.71
N LEU A 195 -1.71 16.53 -6.87
CA LEU A 195 -0.29 16.48 -6.53
C LEU A 195 0.52 17.23 -7.60
N THR A 196 1.31 18.23 -7.20
CA THR A 196 2.29 18.88 -8.08
C THR A 196 3.69 18.40 -7.71
N VAL A 197 4.38 17.74 -8.63
CA VAL A 197 5.83 17.58 -8.53
C VAL A 197 6.48 18.81 -9.15
N ARG A 198 7.18 19.61 -8.34
CA ARG A 198 8.02 20.71 -8.80
C ARG A 198 9.42 20.20 -9.07
N TRP A 199 9.85 20.30 -10.32
CA TRP A 199 11.21 19.96 -10.74
C TRP A 199 11.64 20.88 -11.88
N GLN A 200 12.93 21.20 -11.95
CA GLN A 200 13.55 21.85 -13.10
C GLN A 200 15.05 21.53 -13.16
N THR A 201 15.64 21.58 -14.36
CA THR A 201 17.10 21.43 -14.53
C THR A 201 17.86 22.49 -13.74
N GLY A 202 18.94 22.09 -13.06
CA GLY A 202 19.70 22.93 -12.14
C GLY A 202 19.00 23.24 -10.81
N SER A 203 17.90 22.57 -10.46
CA SER A 203 17.29 22.68 -9.13
C SER A 203 18.23 22.15 -8.04
N PHE A 204 18.33 22.88 -6.94
CA PHE A 204 18.92 22.45 -5.67
C PHE A 204 17.86 22.37 -4.55
N ASP A 205 16.58 22.45 -4.92
CA ASP A 205 15.43 22.55 -4.04
C ASP A 205 14.73 21.18 -3.94
N GLY A 206 14.98 20.44 -2.86
CA GLY A 206 14.49 19.08 -2.64
C GLY A 206 15.55 18.12 -2.11
N PRO A 207 15.18 16.85 -1.83
CA PRO A 207 13.81 16.33 -1.86
C PRO A 207 13.03 16.74 -0.59
N TYR A 208 11.77 17.17 -0.75
CA TYR A 208 10.78 17.25 0.35
C TYR A 208 9.33 17.46 -0.16
N TYR A 209 8.35 17.08 0.66
CA TYR A 209 6.92 17.38 0.49
C TYR A 209 6.45 18.60 1.30
N ASP A 210 5.55 19.42 0.74
CA ASP A 210 4.84 20.50 1.44
C ASP A 210 3.30 20.36 1.44
N LEU A 211 2.68 20.95 2.47
CA LEU A 211 1.23 20.90 2.69
C LEU A 211 0.40 21.69 1.65
N SER A 212 1.03 22.35 0.68
CA SER A 212 0.37 22.90 -0.51
C SER A 212 0.14 21.85 -1.60
N ASN A 213 0.43 20.57 -1.30
CA ASN A 213 0.40 19.43 -2.21
C ASN A 213 1.53 19.46 -3.25
N THR A 214 2.70 19.98 -2.85
CA THR A 214 3.88 20.07 -3.71
C THR A 214 4.99 19.14 -3.22
N VAL A 215 5.51 18.30 -4.10
CA VAL A 215 6.78 17.59 -3.91
C VAL A 215 7.85 18.38 -4.64
N HIS A 216 8.91 18.81 -3.94
CA HIS A 216 10.05 19.55 -4.52
C HIS A 216 11.20 18.59 -4.73
N LEU A 217 11.81 18.63 -5.92
CA LEU A 217 12.90 17.76 -6.33
C LEU A 217 14.09 18.56 -6.86
N SER A 218 15.28 18.19 -6.39
CA SER A 218 16.56 18.63 -6.97
C SER A 218 16.69 18.10 -8.41
N ASP A 219 17.63 18.64 -9.19
CA ASP A 219 17.82 18.26 -10.59
C ASP A 219 17.98 16.74 -10.75
N THR A 220 18.74 16.09 -9.87
CA THR A 220 19.02 14.65 -9.96
C THR A 220 17.99 13.74 -9.31
N ASP A 221 17.12 14.25 -8.44
CA ASP A 221 16.24 13.39 -7.62
C ASP A 221 15.32 12.48 -8.43
N PRO A 222 14.76 12.89 -9.60
CA PRO A 222 14.00 11.98 -10.45
C PRO A 222 14.75 10.77 -10.95
N ASP A 223 16.09 10.76 -10.97
CA ASP A 223 16.87 9.56 -11.32
C ASP A 223 16.59 8.39 -10.34
N SER A 224 16.08 8.69 -9.13
CA SER A 224 15.61 7.70 -8.14
C SER A 224 14.08 7.66 -8.04
N GLU A 225 13.51 6.52 -8.39
CA GLU A 225 12.10 6.21 -8.22
C GLU A 225 11.71 6.13 -6.74
N HIS A 226 12.63 5.65 -5.89
CA HIS A 226 12.43 5.65 -4.44
C HIS A 226 12.30 7.07 -3.88
N THR A 227 13.11 8.03 -4.36
CA THR A 227 13.05 9.43 -3.91
C THR A 227 11.72 10.08 -4.32
N VAL A 228 11.32 9.91 -5.58
CA VAL A 228 10.03 10.45 -6.07
C VAL A 228 8.83 9.82 -5.34
N LEU A 229 8.86 8.50 -5.09
CA LEU A 229 7.78 7.80 -4.41
C LEU A 229 7.74 8.06 -2.90
N HIS A 230 8.88 8.28 -2.24
CA HIS A 230 8.94 8.66 -0.83
C HIS A 230 8.19 9.97 -0.59
N GLU A 231 8.51 11.02 -1.37
CA GLU A 231 7.86 12.33 -1.25
C GLU A 231 6.39 12.31 -1.68
N ALA A 232 6.06 11.53 -2.72
CA ALA A 232 4.67 11.28 -3.08
C ALA A 232 3.92 10.46 -2.00
N GLY A 233 4.65 9.65 -1.22
CA GLY A 233 4.18 8.92 -0.04
C GLY A 233 3.77 9.86 1.09
N HIS A 234 4.55 10.91 1.37
CA HIS A 234 4.16 11.97 2.32
C HIS A 234 2.88 12.70 1.89
N PHE A 235 2.77 13.06 0.61
CA PHE A 235 1.52 13.57 0.05
C PHE A 235 0.36 12.59 0.26
N PHE A 236 0.57 11.30 0.00
CA PHE A 236 -0.47 10.29 0.16
C PHE A 236 -0.87 10.10 1.64
N GLN A 237 0.07 10.12 2.58
CA GLN A 237 -0.20 10.10 4.02
C GLN A 237 -1.08 11.30 4.42
N ASN A 238 -0.74 12.49 3.92
CA ASN A 238 -1.53 13.70 4.15
C ASN A 238 -2.97 13.58 3.60
N ARG A 239 -3.15 13.00 2.41
CA ARG A 239 -4.49 12.78 1.81
C ARG A 239 -5.29 11.68 2.51
N LEU A 240 -4.63 10.66 3.06
CA LEU A 240 -5.28 9.65 3.90
C LEU A 240 -5.82 10.30 5.18
N TYR A 241 -5.04 11.21 5.77
CA TYR A 241 -5.40 11.94 6.98
C TYR A 241 -6.30 13.16 6.70
N ASN A 242 -7.02 13.14 5.57
CA ASN A 242 -7.98 14.17 5.14
C ASN A 242 -7.39 15.60 5.15
N GLY A 243 -6.14 15.74 4.71
CA GLY A 243 -5.39 17.00 4.67
C GLY A 243 -4.62 17.33 5.95
N THR A 244 -4.81 16.59 7.03
CA THR A 244 -3.98 16.70 8.25
C THR A 244 -2.64 15.99 8.02
N PHE A 245 -1.53 16.50 8.57
CA PHE A 245 -0.25 15.79 8.57
C PHE A 245 0.11 15.38 10.00
N PRO A 246 0.83 14.26 10.23
CA PRO A 246 1.33 13.92 11.56
C PRO A 246 2.18 15.06 12.16
N THR A 247 2.08 15.27 13.47
CA THR A 247 3.00 16.17 14.18
C THR A 247 4.36 15.49 14.35
N VAL A 248 5.26 15.74 13.41
CA VAL A 248 6.62 15.19 13.40
C VAL A 248 7.53 15.97 14.36
N THR A 249 8.36 15.25 15.11
CA THR A 249 9.36 15.84 16.03
C THR A 249 10.73 15.18 15.84
N ASN A 250 11.82 15.94 16.07
CA ASN A 250 13.21 15.47 15.98
C ASN A 250 13.54 14.70 14.68
N CYS A 251 13.17 15.27 13.53
CA CYS A 251 13.28 14.60 12.23
C CYS A 251 14.22 15.29 11.23
N ASN A 252 15.04 16.24 11.70
CA ASN A 252 16.10 16.85 10.91
C ASN A 252 17.37 17.00 11.76
N PRO A 253 18.46 16.27 11.45
CA PRO A 253 18.50 15.13 10.53
C PRO A 253 17.71 13.93 11.06
N HIS A 254 17.29 13.03 10.17
CA HIS A 254 16.81 11.68 10.51
C HIS A 254 17.69 10.62 9.83
N PHE A 255 17.53 9.36 10.20
CA PHE A 255 18.35 8.24 9.68
C PHE A 255 17.57 6.92 9.67
N ILE A 256 17.75 6.11 8.62
CA ILE A 256 17.15 4.77 8.50
C ILE A 256 17.52 3.87 9.70
N GLN A 257 18.79 3.85 10.12
CA GLN A 257 19.31 2.91 11.12
C GLN A 257 19.41 3.45 12.56
N ARG A 258 18.99 4.69 12.81
CA ARG A 258 19.13 5.35 14.12
C ARG A 258 17.83 5.94 14.64
N VAL A 259 17.75 6.06 15.96
CA VAL A 259 16.64 6.69 16.66
C VAL A 259 16.57 8.16 16.28
N SER A 260 15.41 8.59 15.80
CA SER A 260 15.08 10.00 15.55
C SER A 260 13.92 10.43 16.47
N SER A 261 12.72 9.90 16.20
CA SER A 261 11.58 9.86 17.15
C SER A 261 10.53 8.86 16.65
N ALA A 262 9.54 8.52 17.48
CA ALA A 262 8.43 7.64 17.06
C ALA A 262 7.49 8.30 16.02
N THR A 263 7.44 9.63 15.95
CA THR A 263 6.61 10.35 14.95
C THR A 263 7.39 10.52 13.64
N CYS A 264 8.70 10.80 13.72
CA CYS A 264 9.60 10.83 12.58
C CYS A 264 9.70 9.46 11.89
N ALA A 265 10.02 8.40 12.65
CA ALA A 265 10.14 7.05 12.09
C ALA A 265 8.82 6.53 11.48
N TRP A 266 7.66 7.01 11.97
CA TRP A 266 6.36 6.70 11.38
C TRP A 266 6.08 7.47 10.08
N THR A 267 6.45 8.74 10.00
CA THR A 267 6.26 9.55 8.78
C THR A 267 7.26 9.16 7.70
N GLU A 268 8.57 9.20 7.98
CA GLU A 268 9.62 8.85 7.01
C GLU A 268 9.54 7.38 6.61
N GLY A 269 9.32 6.47 7.58
CA GLY A 269 9.14 5.05 7.31
C GLY A 269 7.83 4.72 6.57
N PHE A 270 6.83 5.60 6.58
CA PHE A 270 5.68 5.44 5.68
C PHE A 270 6.06 5.79 4.24
N GLY A 271 6.81 6.88 4.01
CA GLY A 271 7.30 7.27 2.69
C GLY A 271 8.22 6.21 2.06
N ASP A 272 9.21 5.75 2.82
CA ASP A 272 10.16 4.69 2.41
C ASP A 272 9.44 3.36 2.11
N SER A 273 8.54 2.92 3.00
CA SER A 273 7.73 1.73 2.77
C SER A 273 6.79 1.85 1.57
N VAL A 274 6.20 3.02 1.32
CA VAL A 274 5.38 3.26 0.12
C VAL A 274 6.23 3.05 -1.13
N ALA A 275 7.43 3.63 -1.20
CA ALA A 275 8.33 3.47 -2.33
C ALA A 275 8.70 2.00 -2.57
N ALA A 276 9.23 1.32 -1.54
CA ALA A 276 9.71 -0.06 -1.67
C ALA A 276 8.58 -1.07 -1.94
N TYR A 277 7.38 -0.88 -1.37
CA TYR A 277 6.21 -1.72 -1.65
C TYR A 277 5.76 -1.62 -3.11
N LEU A 278 5.78 -0.41 -3.68
CA LEU A 278 5.38 -0.17 -5.09
C LEU A 278 6.41 -0.69 -6.09
N LEU A 279 7.70 -0.63 -5.74
CA LEU A 279 8.82 -1.12 -6.56
C LEU A 279 9.11 -2.61 -6.35
N GLY A 280 8.55 -3.22 -5.30
CA GLY A 280 8.68 -4.64 -5.00
C GLY A 280 10.02 -5.04 -4.38
N ASP A 281 10.67 -4.13 -3.64
CA ASP A 281 11.94 -4.38 -2.96
C ASP A 281 11.90 -4.07 -1.44
N GLN A 282 13.07 -4.07 -0.79
CA GLN A 282 13.24 -3.86 0.66
C GLN A 282 14.43 -2.93 0.94
N ARG A 283 14.50 -1.81 0.22
CA ARG A 283 15.58 -0.83 0.34
C ARG A 283 15.10 0.59 -0.01
N TYR A 284 15.89 1.58 0.36
CA TYR A 284 15.88 2.90 -0.26
C TYR A 284 16.98 3.00 -1.32
N VAL A 285 16.74 3.72 -2.41
CA VAL A 285 17.75 4.04 -3.44
C VAL A 285 17.91 5.55 -3.53
N PHE A 286 19.13 6.04 -3.36
CA PHE A 286 19.45 7.47 -3.45
C PHE A 286 19.60 7.91 -4.92
N PRO A 287 19.45 9.21 -5.24
CA PRO A 287 19.61 9.73 -6.61
C PRO A 287 20.99 9.50 -7.26
N ASP A 288 22.01 9.09 -6.50
CA ASP A 288 23.33 8.70 -7.01
C ASP A 288 23.43 7.20 -7.40
N GLY A 289 22.37 6.41 -7.18
CA GLY A 289 22.33 4.97 -7.42
C GLY A 289 22.95 4.12 -6.31
N SER A 290 23.35 4.72 -5.18
CA SER A 290 23.62 3.98 -3.94
C SER A 290 22.30 3.58 -3.26
N SER A 291 22.34 2.60 -2.36
CA SER A 291 21.11 2.12 -1.71
C SER A 291 21.34 1.62 -0.28
N TYR A 292 20.32 1.72 0.56
CA TYR A 292 20.33 1.26 1.94
C TYR A 292 19.21 0.23 2.18
N PRO A 293 19.49 -1.00 2.67
CA PRO A 293 18.47 -2.01 2.89
C PRO A 293 17.64 -1.73 4.14
N PHE A 294 16.38 -2.15 4.17
CA PHE A 294 15.50 -2.12 5.35
C PHE A 294 15.60 -3.39 6.22
N THR A 295 16.68 -4.16 6.04
CA THR A 295 17.02 -5.31 6.89
C THR A 295 17.96 -4.86 8.00
N ALA A 296 17.60 -5.15 9.25
CA ALA A 296 18.40 -4.78 10.42
C ALA A 296 19.82 -5.37 10.36
N ALA A 297 20.82 -4.54 10.63
CA ALA A 297 22.23 -4.91 10.66
C ALA A 297 22.84 -4.68 12.06
N ALA A 298 24.04 -5.20 12.32
CA ALA A 298 24.69 -5.22 13.64
C ALA A 298 24.96 -3.83 14.29
N ASN A 299 24.76 -2.74 13.55
CA ASN A 299 24.92 -1.36 13.99
C ASN A 299 23.60 -0.56 14.05
N TRP A 300 22.46 -1.21 13.82
CA TRP A 300 21.13 -0.61 13.93
C TRP A 300 20.71 -0.45 15.39
N GLN A 301 19.93 0.60 15.66
CA GLN A 301 19.27 0.75 16.96
C GLN A 301 17.92 0.00 16.96
N THR A 302 17.44 -0.34 18.16
CA THR A 302 16.19 -1.09 18.36
C THR A 302 14.99 -0.18 18.59
N GLY A 303 13.78 -0.65 18.27
CA GLY A 303 12.52 0.04 18.55
C GLY A 303 11.93 0.79 17.36
N ASP A 304 10.69 1.23 17.53
CA ASP A 304 9.85 1.93 16.55
C ASP A 304 10.16 3.43 16.41
N GLN A 305 11.22 3.90 17.07
CA GLN A 305 11.78 5.25 16.89
C GLN A 305 12.86 5.29 15.80
N VAL A 306 13.13 4.14 15.16
CA VAL A 306 14.11 3.93 14.08
C VAL A 306 13.32 3.68 12.80
N GLN A 307 13.52 4.54 11.80
CA GLN A 307 12.79 4.53 10.52
C GLN A 307 12.84 3.16 9.83
N GLY A 308 14.03 2.61 9.60
CA GLY A 308 14.23 1.32 8.93
C GLY A 308 13.59 0.13 9.64
N ASN A 309 13.38 0.20 10.97
CA ASN A 309 12.66 -0.83 11.71
C ASN A 309 11.16 -0.77 11.40
N VAL A 310 10.60 0.44 11.31
CA VAL A 310 9.23 0.68 10.85
C VAL A 310 9.09 0.25 9.38
N ASP A 311 10.09 0.52 8.54
CA ASP A 311 10.07 0.15 7.13
C ASP A 311 9.97 -1.34 6.90
N GLY A 312 10.93 -2.09 7.45
CA GLY A 312 10.93 -3.54 7.32
C GLY A 312 9.68 -4.17 7.93
N ALA A 313 9.22 -3.66 9.07
CA ALA A 313 7.97 -4.11 9.70
C ALA A 313 6.74 -3.85 8.81
N LEU A 314 6.58 -2.65 8.23
CA LEU A 314 5.47 -2.34 7.33
C LEU A 314 5.50 -3.22 6.07
N LEU A 315 6.67 -3.32 5.42
CA LEU A 315 6.85 -4.16 4.24
C LEU A 315 6.59 -5.64 4.52
N GLN A 316 7.01 -6.16 5.67
CA GLN A 316 6.74 -7.55 6.06
C GLN A 316 5.25 -7.75 6.39
N LEU A 317 4.61 -6.83 7.11
CA LEU A 317 3.19 -6.89 7.41
C LEU A 317 2.36 -6.88 6.12
N TRP A 318 2.58 -5.94 5.21
CA TRP A 318 1.79 -5.81 3.97
C TRP A 318 1.99 -7.00 3.03
N ASN A 319 3.23 -7.44 2.82
CA ASN A 319 3.55 -8.49 1.83
C ASN A 319 3.33 -9.93 2.36
N GLN A 320 3.51 -10.18 3.66
CA GLN A 320 3.56 -11.56 4.20
C GLN A 320 2.42 -11.86 5.20
N VAL A 321 1.91 -10.86 5.93
CA VAL A 321 0.90 -11.06 6.99
C VAL A 321 -0.50 -10.66 6.53
N ASP A 322 -0.60 -9.55 5.80
CA ASP A 322 -1.88 -8.91 5.47
C ASP A 322 -2.39 -9.24 4.06
N GLY A 323 -1.49 -9.72 3.19
CA GLY A 323 -1.72 -10.07 1.79
C GLY A 323 -1.73 -8.89 0.82
N SER A 324 -2.01 -7.68 1.31
CA SER A 324 -1.76 -6.41 0.64
C SER A 324 -1.78 -5.26 1.66
N TRP A 325 -1.33 -4.08 1.23
CA TRP A 325 -1.45 -2.85 2.02
C TRP A 325 -2.88 -2.28 2.09
N ASP A 326 -3.85 -2.78 1.31
CA ASP A 326 -5.11 -2.05 1.03
C ASP A 326 -5.96 -1.83 2.29
N ARG A 327 -5.94 -2.80 3.22
CA ARG A 327 -6.61 -2.67 4.52
C ARG A 327 -5.92 -1.64 5.42
N THR A 328 -4.58 -1.55 5.39
CA THR A 328 -3.83 -0.48 6.05
C THR A 328 -4.26 0.88 5.52
N ILE A 329 -4.23 1.06 4.19
CA ILE A 329 -4.64 2.31 3.53
C ILE A 329 -6.10 2.67 3.89
N THR A 330 -7.02 1.69 3.88
CA THR A 330 -8.42 1.90 4.29
C THR A 330 -8.55 2.38 5.74
N THR A 331 -7.77 1.81 6.68
CA THR A 331 -7.77 2.28 8.08
C THR A 331 -7.16 3.67 8.24
N LEU A 332 -6.07 3.99 7.53
CA LEU A 332 -5.43 5.31 7.56
C LEU A 332 -6.29 6.40 6.90
N ALA A 333 -7.21 6.04 6.00
CA ALA A 333 -8.21 6.96 5.44
C ALA A 333 -9.32 7.36 6.45
N SER A 334 -9.36 6.72 7.62
CA SER A 334 -10.38 6.94 8.67
C SER A 334 -9.80 7.23 10.07
N HIS A 335 -8.49 7.08 10.24
CA HIS A 335 -7.76 7.28 11.50
C HIS A 335 -6.43 7.97 11.21
N THR A 336 -6.00 8.89 12.06
CA THR A 336 -4.77 9.68 11.87
C THR A 336 -3.72 9.37 12.94
N PRO A 337 -3.19 8.13 13.03
CA PRO A 337 -2.24 7.77 14.08
C PRO A 337 -0.95 8.58 13.96
N ALA A 338 -0.43 9.04 15.09
CA ALA A 338 0.77 9.86 15.12
C ALA A 338 2.08 9.04 15.16
N THR A 339 2.00 7.74 15.42
CA THR A 339 3.15 6.83 15.56
C THR A 339 2.83 5.44 15.06
N PHE A 340 3.86 4.65 14.74
CA PHE A 340 3.71 3.24 14.38
C PHE A 340 3.06 2.41 15.51
N ALA A 341 3.37 2.73 16.77
CA ALA A 341 2.75 2.08 17.93
C ALA A 341 1.24 2.29 18.01
N ASP A 342 0.79 3.53 17.78
CA ASP A 342 -0.62 3.88 17.79
C ASP A 342 -1.35 3.23 16.62
N TRP A 343 -0.75 3.26 15.41
CA TRP A 343 -1.29 2.53 14.27
C TRP A 343 -1.42 1.03 14.56
N PHE A 344 -0.35 0.37 14.97
CA PHE A 344 -0.33 -1.08 15.16
C PHE A 344 -1.27 -1.51 16.29
N LYS A 345 -1.33 -0.79 17.42
CA LYS A 345 -2.09 -1.23 18.60
C LYS A 345 -3.56 -0.83 18.55
N ASN A 346 -3.87 0.34 18.02
CA ASN A 346 -5.21 0.94 18.15
C ASN A 346 -5.97 1.02 16.82
N VAL A 347 -5.29 1.28 15.69
CA VAL A 347 -5.93 1.47 14.38
C VAL A 347 -6.02 0.16 13.58
N ARG A 348 -4.94 -0.61 13.54
CA ARG A 348 -4.85 -1.88 12.81
C ARG A 348 -5.97 -2.89 13.19
N PRO A 349 -6.39 -3.05 14.46
CA PRO A 349 -7.54 -3.88 14.81
C PRO A 349 -8.90 -3.41 14.27
N THR A 350 -9.06 -2.13 13.88
CA THR A 350 -10.35 -1.59 13.40
C THR A 350 -10.59 -1.84 11.91
N ALA A 351 -9.63 -2.42 11.20
CA ALA A 351 -9.80 -2.88 9.83
C ALA A 351 -10.98 -3.86 9.67
N VAL A 352 -11.52 -3.97 8.46
CA VAL A 352 -12.62 -4.89 8.15
C VAL A 352 -12.21 -5.83 7.00
N PRO A 353 -11.99 -7.13 7.24
CA PRO A 353 -11.89 -7.78 8.55
C PRO A 353 -10.61 -7.34 9.32
N PRO A 354 -10.61 -7.43 10.67
CA PRO A 354 -9.50 -6.97 11.51
C PRO A 354 -8.13 -7.51 11.08
N LEU A 355 -7.12 -6.65 11.14
CA LEU A 355 -5.72 -7.04 10.97
C LEU A 355 -5.16 -7.51 12.31
N SER A 356 -4.43 -8.62 12.32
CA SER A 356 -3.87 -9.17 13.56
C SER A 356 -2.80 -8.25 14.14
N THR A 357 -2.81 -8.10 15.45
CA THR A 357 -1.76 -7.47 16.28
C THR A 357 -0.98 -8.51 17.10
N THR A 358 -1.14 -9.79 16.75
CA THR A 358 -0.62 -10.97 17.45
C THR A 358 -0.07 -12.00 16.45
N GLY A 359 0.66 -13.00 16.94
CA GLY A 359 1.25 -14.07 16.14
C GLY A 359 2.21 -13.53 15.09
N ALA A 360 2.01 -13.93 13.82
CA ALA A 360 2.83 -13.49 12.69
C ALA A 360 3.02 -11.96 12.59
N ALA A 361 2.06 -11.16 13.07
CA ALA A 361 2.21 -9.71 13.12
C ALA A 361 3.24 -9.25 14.17
N LEU A 362 3.31 -9.89 15.34
CA LEU A 362 4.36 -9.63 16.33
C LEU A 362 5.71 -10.20 15.86
N THR A 363 5.72 -11.36 15.20
CA THR A 363 6.93 -11.93 14.60
C THR A 363 7.54 -10.99 13.54
N ALA A 364 6.70 -10.34 12.73
CA ALA A 364 7.17 -9.36 11.75
C ALA A 364 7.83 -8.15 12.42
N LEU A 365 7.23 -7.64 13.50
CA LEU A 365 7.81 -6.54 14.29
C LEU A 365 9.13 -6.95 14.96
N ASP A 366 9.19 -8.13 15.59
CA ASP A 366 10.37 -8.62 16.31
C ASP A 366 11.55 -8.89 15.37
N THR A 367 11.27 -9.39 14.15
CA THR A 367 12.26 -9.54 13.06
C THR A 367 12.93 -8.22 12.69
N HIS A 368 12.21 -7.11 12.85
CA HIS A 368 12.69 -5.74 12.61
C HIS A 368 12.94 -4.97 13.93
N ALA A 369 13.30 -5.68 15.00
CA ALA A 369 13.71 -5.12 16.29
C ALA A 369 12.67 -4.19 16.97
N ILE A 370 11.39 -4.32 16.64
CA ILE A 370 10.26 -3.66 17.31
C ILE A 370 9.60 -4.69 18.23
N ASN A 371 9.53 -4.39 19.53
CA ASN A 371 8.88 -5.28 20.48
C ASN A 371 7.64 -4.63 21.10
N TYR A 372 6.45 -5.14 20.75
CA TYR A 372 5.18 -4.72 21.33
C TYR A 372 4.52 -5.79 22.21
N GLY A 373 5.18 -6.92 22.45
CA GLY A 373 4.68 -7.98 23.30
C GLY A 373 5.08 -9.38 22.82
N PRO A 374 4.65 -10.42 23.56
CA PRO A 374 5.05 -11.79 23.31
C PRO A 374 4.66 -12.30 21.92
N THR A 375 5.65 -12.68 21.12
CA THR A 375 5.45 -13.39 19.85
C THR A 375 4.68 -14.70 20.02
N VAL A 376 4.76 -15.35 21.19
CA VAL A 376 3.98 -16.55 21.55
C VAL A 376 2.46 -16.34 21.61
N VAL A 377 1.97 -15.10 21.67
CA VAL A 377 0.53 -14.82 21.72
C VAL A 377 -0.03 -14.85 20.30
N GLY A 378 -1.01 -15.73 20.05
CA GLY A 378 -1.74 -15.78 18.77
C GLY A 378 -0.95 -16.36 17.59
N ASP A 379 0.25 -16.92 17.79
CA ASP A 379 1.08 -17.53 16.73
C ASP A 379 0.58 -18.91 16.27
N ASN A 380 -0.50 -19.39 16.87
CA ASN A 380 -1.12 -20.70 16.63
C ASN A 380 -0.26 -21.91 17.08
N ALA A 381 0.91 -21.71 17.68
CA ALA A 381 1.81 -22.76 18.14
C ALA A 381 1.53 -23.18 19.60
N TYR A 382 2.24 -24.22 20.06
CA TYR A 382 2.35 -24.61 21.46
C TYR A 382 3.77 -24.40 21.98
N HIS A 383 3.90 -23.92 23.21
CA HIS A 383 5.18 -23.56 23.84
C HIS A 383 5.45 -24.31 25.14
N ALA A 384 6.70 -24.64 25.41
CA ALA A 384 7.12 -25.01 26.76
C ALA A 384 7.50 -23.75 27.54
N LEU A 385 6.83 -23.50 28.67
CA LEU A 385 7.06 -22.31 29.50
C LEU A 385 7.96 -22.63 30.69
N SER A 386 9.00 -21.84 30.91
CA SER A 386 9.93 -21.98 32.03
C SER A 386 10.27 -20.62 32.64
N ASN A 387 10.54 -20.58 33.94
CA ASN A 387 11.15 -19.43 34.63
C ASN A 387 12.56 -19.78 35.16
N GLY A 388 13.19 -20.83 34.64
CA GLY A 388 14.54 -21.29 34.99
C GLY A 388 14.58 -22.74 35.48
N GLY A 389 15.70 -23.10 36.13
CA GLY A 389 15.85 -24.37 36.86
C GLY A 389 15.87 -25.66 36.03
N GLY A 390 15.78 -25.59 34.69
CA GLY A 390 15.64 -26.78 33.83
C GLY A 390 14.26 -27.44 33.90
N VAL A 391 13.28 -26.74 34.46
CA VAL A 391 11.89 -27.19 34.60
C VAL A 391 10.96 -26.40 33.71
N ALA A 392 9.78 -26.95 33.44
CA ALA A 392 8.70 -26.28 32.73
C ALA A 392 7.39 -26.34 33.54
N LEU A 393 6.50 -25.40 33.24
CA LEU A 393 5.09 -25.43 33.62
C LEU A 393 4.46 -26.72 33.09
N GLN A 394 3.83 -27.49 33.98
CA GLN A 394 3.13 -28.73 33.66
C GLN A 394 1.74 -28.74 34.31
N ARG A 395 0.78 -29.38 33.63
CA ARG A 395 -0.48 -29.82 34.25
C ARG A 395 -0.21 -31.02 35.17
N GLY A 396 -0.56 -30.86 36.44
CA GLY A 396 -0.49 -31.92 37.46
C GLY A 396 -1.18 -33.21 37.04
N GLY A 397 -0.54 -34.35 37.28
CA GLY A 397 -1.05 -35.64 36.79
C GLY A 397 -1.02 -35.80 35.26
N THR A 398 -0.31 -34.93 34.54
CA THR A 398 -0.13 -34.93 33.08
C THR A 398 -1.46 -34.79 32.30
N CYS A 399 -1.68 -35.60 31.27
CA CYS A 399 -2.91 -35.61 30.47
C CYS A 399 -3.95 -36.62 30.98
N SER A 400 -3.93 -36.96 32.27
CA SER A 400 -4.97 -37.78 32.89
C SER A 400 -6.35 -37.11 32.75
N VAL A 401 -7.39 -37.93 32.59
CA VAL A 401 -8.79 -37.49 32.31
C VAL A 401 -9.49 -36.80 33.49
N THR A 402 -8.76 -36.43 34.54
CA THR A 402 -9.27 -35.63 35.65
C THR A 402 -9.55 -34.20 35.19
N ILE A 403 -10.81 -33.77 35.27
CA ILE A 403 -11.32 -32.46 34.79
C ILE A 403 -10.99 -31.26 35.72
N SER A 404 -10.26 -31.52 36.80
CA SER A 404 -9.66 -30.51 37.67
C SER A 404 -8.23 -30.94 37.95
N SER A 405 -7.30 -30.02 37.75
CA SER A 405 -5.87 -30.22 38.00
C SER A 405 -5.27 -28.93 38.56
N VAL A 406 -4.02 -29.01 38.99
CA VAL A 406 -3.21 -27.87 39.42
C VAL A 406 -2.01 -27.69 38.51
N ALA A 407 -1.45 -26.48 38.49
CA ALA A 407 -0.21 -26.19 37.81
C ALA A 407 0.97 -26.55 38.73
N GLU A 408 1.96 -27.22 38.16
CA GLU A 408 3.18 -27.66 38.83
C GLU A 408 4.40 -27.40 37.93
N PHE A 409 5.60 -27.42 38.51
CA PHE A 409 6.83 -27.55 37.75
C PHE A 409 7.18 -29.03 37.54
N ALA A 410 7.66 -29.38 36.36
CA ALA A 410 8.25 -30.69 36.09
C ALA A 410 9.54 -30.52 35.28
N ALA A 411 10.41 -31.53 35.28
CA ALA A 411 11.58 -31.53 34.38
C ALA A 411 11.14 -31.29 32.92
N LEU A 412 11.83 -30.40 32.22
CA LEU A 412 11.49 -30.00 30.85
C LEU A 412 11.50 -31.23 29.93
N ASP A 413 10.34 -31.55 29.38
CA ASP A 413 10.12 -32.65 28.43
C ASP A 413 9.11 -32.19 27.39
N THR A 414 9.64 -31.64 26.31
CA THR A 414 8.89 -31.03 25.21
C THR A 414 8.07 -32.05 24.39
N SER A 415 8.26 -33.34 24.61
CA SER A 415 7.41 -34.40 24.05
C SER A 415 6.01 -34.43 24.69
N ARG A 416 5.86 -33.90 25.92
CA ARG A 416 4.62 -34.02 26.71
C ARG A 416 3.60 -32.96 26.36
N ALA A 417 2.41 -33.42 25.98
CA ALA A 417 1.24 -32.58 25.80
C ALA A 417 0.87 -31.73 27.04
N SER A 418 1.15 -32.23 28.24
CA SER A 418 0.91 -31.52 29.51
C SER A 418 1.91 -30.40 29.82
N GLN A 419 2.96 -30.21 29.02
CA GLN A 419 3.92 -29.09 29.11
C GLN A 419 3.83 -28.13 27.90
N ARG A 420 2.89 -28.37 26.99
CA ARG A 420 2.72 -27.62 25.75
C ARG A 420 1.56 -26.65 25.90
N TRP A 421 1.88 -25.36 26.00
CA TRP A 421 0.94 -24.28 26.31
C TRP A 421 0.69 -23.39 25.10
N LYS A 422 -0.59 -23.18 24.76
CA LYS A 422 -1.00 -22.30 23.67
C LYS A 422 -1.67 -21.05 24.19
N PHE A 423 -1.33 -19.90 23.61
CA PHE A 423 -1.81 -18.59 24.00
C PHE A 423 -2.79 -18.07 22.95
N THR A 424 -4.07 -18.33 23.14
CA THR A 424 -5.12 -17.78 22.26
C THR A 424 -5.49 -16.39 22.73
N ALA A 425 -5.31 -15.39 21.86
CA ALA A 425 -5.72 -14.02 22.11
C ALA A 425 -7.24 -13.88 22.24
N ASN A 426 -7.68 -13.04 23.17
CA ASN A 426 -9.06 -12.58 23.31
C ASN A 426 -9.17 -11.18 22.69
N GLY A 427 -10.38 -10.78 22.28
CA GLY A 427 -10.63 -9.44 21.69
C GLY A 427 -10.48 -8.24 22.64
N ASP A 428 -10.11 -8.47 23.91
CA ASP A 428 -9.90 -7.44 24.94
C ASP A 428 -8.42 -7.26 25.32
N GLY A 429 -7.49 -7.78 24.51
CA GLY A 429 -6.05 -7.71 24.75
C GLY A 429 -5.53 -8.69 25.81
N THR A 430 -6.41 -9.51 26.41
CA THR A 430 -6.00 -10.65 27.25
C THR A 430 -5.81 -11.91 26.40
N VAL A 431 -5.32 -12.98 27.00
CA VAL A 431 -5.12 -14.30 26.41
C VAL A 431 -5.75 -15.37 27.28
N ARG A 432 -6.03 -16.53 26.66
CA ARG A 432 -6.30 -17.79 27.34
C ARG A 432 -5.12 -18.74 27.10
N ILE A 433 -4.62 -19.32 28.19
CA ILE A 433 -3.45 -20.21 28.18
C ILE A 433 -3.93 -21.63 28.53
N TYR A 434 -3.70 -22.60 27.66
CA TYR A 434 -4.17 -23.98 27.83
C TYR A 434 -3.19 -25.04 27.33
N ASP A 435 -3.28 -26.23 27.91
CA ASP A 435 -2.41 -27.37 27.58
C ASP A 435 -2.78 -28.06 26.24
N SER A 436 -1.88 -28.87 25.68
CA SER A 436 -2.12 -29.62 24.44
C SER A 436 -2.67 -31.04 24.68
N CYS A 437 -3.21 -31.35 25.86
CA CYS A 437 -3.78 -32.67 26.14
C CYS A 437 -5.06 -32.91 25.32
N PRO A 438 -5.50 -34.18 25.15
CA PRO A 438 -6.73 -34.50 24.40
C PRO A 438 -8.00 -33.82 24.95
N ILE A 439 -8.00 -33.46 26.23
CA ILE A 439 -8.99 -32.58 26.85
C ILE A 439 -8.20 -31.39 27.43
N PRO A 440 -8.10 -30.26 26.70
CA PRO A 440 -7.38 -29.08 27.16
C PRO A 440 -7.99 -28.47 28.43
N LEU A 441 -7.14 -28.13 29.40
CA LEU A 441 -7.53 -27.30 30.54
C LEU A 441 -6.78 -25.96 30.52
N TYR A 442 -7.41 -24.95 31.11
CA TYR A 442 -7.00 -23.54 31.05
C TYR A 442 -6.44 -23.08 32.40
N LEU A 443 -5.32 -22.36 32.37
CA LEU A 443 -4.77 -21.71 33.57
C LEU A 443 -5.81 -20.79 34.19
N THR A 444 -6.15 -21.05 35.45
CA THR A 444 -7.17 -20.35 36.20
C THR A 444 -6.56 -19.80 37.48
N ALA A 445 -6.49 -18.47 37.58
CA ALA A 445 -5.86 -17.75 38.67
C ALA A 445 -6.60 -17.95 40.02
N PRO A 446 -5.85 -18.09 41.13
CA PRO A 446 -6.41 -18.08 42.49
C PRO A 446 -6.89 -16.67 42.88
N THR A 447 -7.80 -16.61 43.85
CA THR A 447 -8.31 -15.35 44.43
C THR A 447 -7.50 -14.83 45.61
N THR A 448 -6.43 -15.53 46.02
CA THR A 448 -5.52 -15.12 47.09
C THR A 448 -4.07 -15.21 46.63
N ALA A 449 -3.24 -14.24 47.04
CA ALA A 449 -1.80 -14.28 46.80
C ALA A 449 -1.16 -15.53 47.43
N GLY A 450 -0.21 -16.14 46.73
CA GLY A 450 0.43 -17.40 47.10
C GLY A 450 -0.44 -18.64 46.83
N GLY A 451 -1.69 -18.47 46.36
CA GLY A 451 -2.55 -19.58 45.99
C GLY A 451 -1.99 -20.35 44.80
N GLN A 452 -2.24 -21.67 44.76
CA GLN A 452 -1.86 -22.49 43.61
C GLN A 452 -2.75 -22.17 42.40
N VAL A 453 -2.15 -22.08 41.21
CA VAL A 453 -2.89 -21.93 39.96
C VAL A 453 -3.56 -23.26 39.61
N SER A 454 -4.84 -23.20 39.29
CA SER A 454 -5.65 -24.37 38.92
C SER A 454 -5.81 -24.48 37.41
N LEU A 455 -6.14 -25.67 36.94
CA LEU A 455 -6.46 -25.99 35.55
C LEU A 455 -7.89 -26.50 35.49
N GLN A 456 -8.71 -25.80 34.71
CA GLN A 456 -10.16 -26.02 34.64
C GLN A 456 -10.61 -26.03 33.18
N ALA A 457 -11.80 -26.59 32.92
CA ALA A 457 -12.42 -26.53 31.60
C ALA A 457 -12.67 -25.07 31.17
N VAL A 458 -12.80 -24.82 29.87
CA VAL A 458 -12.97 -23.47 29.33
C VAL A 458 -14.23 -22.79 29.89
N ASN A 459 -14.05 -21.62 30.48
CA ASN A 459 -15.13 -20.73 30.88
C ASN A 459 -14.97 -19.41 30.14
N LEU A 460 -15.82 -19.18 29.12
CA LEU A 460 -15.73 -17.99 28.28
C LEU A 460 -16.06 -16.69 29.06
N GLY A 461 -16.87 -16.78 30.13
CA GLY A 461 -17.13 -15.69 31.07
C GLY A 461 -16.16 -15.61 32.25
N GLY A 462 -15.28 -16.60 32.42
CA GLY A 462 -14.36 -16.69 33.56
C GLY A 462 -13.22 -15.66 33.49
N SER A 463 -13.34 -14.56 34.24
CA SER A 463 -12.31 -13.52 34.37
C SER A 463 -10.97 -14.07 34.88
N ASN A 464 -11.01 -15.10 35.74
CA ASN A 464 -9.83 -15.74 36.30
C ASN A 464 -9.08 -16.63 35.29
N GLN A 465 -9.64 -16.87 34.09
CA GLN A 465 -8.98 -17.56 32.97
C GLN A 465 -8.39 -16.61 31.92
N LYS A 466 -8.55 -15.29 32.10
CA LYS A 466 -7.95 -14.27 31.24
C LYS A 466 -6.61 -13.84 31.83
N TRP A 467 -5.56 -13.90 31.03
CA TRP A 467 -4.22 -13.45 31.43
C TRP A 467 -3.76 -12.33 30.51
N GLN A 468 -2.94 -11.42 30.99
CA GLN A 468 -2.23 -10.43 30.19
C GLN A 468 -0.77 -10.87 30.16
N ALA A 469 -0.22 -11.03 28.96
CA ALA A 469 1.17 -11.42 28.77
C ALA A 469 1.98 -10.20 28.33
N THR A 470 2.95 -9.78 29.15
CA THR A 470 3.76 -8.57 28.94
C THR A 470 5.23 -8.95 28.87
N GLN A 471 5.88 -8.66 27.74
CA GLN A 471 7.31 -8.91 27.55
C GLN A 471 8.16 -7.77 28.13
N ASN A 472 9.31 -8.10 28.69
CA ASN A 472 10.32 -7.15 29.11
C ASN A 472 11.48 -7.08 28.10
N ALA A 473 12.38 -6.10 28.27
CA ALA A 473 13.47 -5.85 27.33
C ALA A 473 14.49 -7.00 27.16
N VAL A 474 14.48 -8.01 28.04
CA VAL A 474 15.33 -9.22 27.93
C VAL A 474 14.56 -10.43 27.39
N GLY A 475 13.37 -10.21 26.84
CA GLY A 475 12.59 -11.21 26.11
C GLY A 475 11.68 -12.10 26.96
N THR A 476 11.76 -12.01 28.29
CA THR A 476 10.89 -12.78 29.21
C THR A 476 9.55 -12.07 29.47
N TYR A 477 8.56 -12.83 29.91
CA TYR A 477 7.16 -12.44 30.04
C TYR A 477 6.68 -12.51 31.49
N THR A 478 5.91 -11.51 31.90
CA THR A 478 5.04 -11.61 33.08
C THR A 478 3.63 -11.95 32.63
N LEU A 479 2.98 -12.89 33.34
CA LEU A 479 1.62 -13.34 33.07
C LEU A 479 0.71 -12.88 34.21
N THR A 480 0.00 -11.77 34.01
CA THR A 480 -0.87 -11.13 35.01
C THR A 480 -2.32 -11.53 34.81
N ASN A 481 -3.05 -11.93 35.85
CA ASN A 481 -4.51 -12.04 35.77
C ASN A 481 -5.15 -10.67 36.09
N PRO A 482 -5.85 -9.99 35.14
CA PRO A 482 -6.38 -8.65 35.40
C PRO A 482 -7.52 -8.60 36.43
N ALA A 483 -8.17 -9.75 36.73
CA ALA A 483 -9.29 -9.81 37.64
C ALA A 483 -8.86 -9.89 39.12
N THR A 484 -7.69 -10.47 39.39
CA THR A 484 -7.13 -10.61 40.74
C THR A 484 -5.91 -9.73 40.99
N GLY A 485 -5.28 -9.20 39.92
CA GLY A 485 -4.04 -8.42 40.00
C GLY A 485 -2.79 -9.27 40.28
N PHE A 486 -2.92 -10.59 40.33
CA PHE A 486 -1.81 -11.50 40.61
C PHE A 486 -1.11 -11.97 39.34
N VAL A 487 0.20 -12.21 39.43
CA VAL A 487 1.05 -12.71 38.36
C VAL A 487 1.45 -14.17 38.60
N LEU A 488 1.67 -14.93 37.52
CA LEU A 488 2.13 -16.31 37.59
C LEU A 488 3.54 -16.40 38.22
N ASP A 489 3.70 -17.23 39.23
CA ASP A 489 4.87 -17.24 40.12
C ASP A 489 5.25 -18.67 40.55
N GLY A 490 6.49 -18.88 40.99
CA GLY A 490 6.92 -20.11 41.66
C GLY A 490 8.40 -20.46 41.49
N ASN A 491 8.91 -21.29 42.41
CA ASN A 491 10.35 -21.46 42.65
C ASN A 491 11.08 -22.46 41.74
N ALA A 492 10.69 -22.58 40.47
CA ALA A 492 11.41 -23.33 39.42
C ALA A 492 11.96 -24.72 39.83
N THR A 493 11.20 -25.48 40.63
CA THR A 493 11.65 -26.74 41.24
C THR A 493 10.67 -27.86 40.95
N ALA A 494 11.11 -28.97 40.38
CA ALA A 494 10.23 -30.07 39.96
C ALA A 494 9.40 -30.63 41.13
N GLY A 495 8.11 -30.87 40.87
CA GLY A 495 7.11 -31.30 41.86
C GLY A 495 6.55 -30.17 42.73
N GLN A 496 7.04 -28.93 42.61
CA GLN A 496 6.47 -27.79 43.34
C GLN A 496 5.27 -27.18 42.60
N ALA A 497 4.34 -26.64 43.37
CA ALA A 497 3.20 -25.89 42.88
C ALA A 497 3.65 -24.63 42.11
N VAL A 498 2.95 -24.32 41.02
CA VAL A 498 2.96 -22.99 40.41
C VAL A 498 1.83 -22.19 41.03
N THR A 499 2.14 -20.97 41.48
CA THR A 499 1.24 -20.09 42.24
C THR A 499 0.92 -18.82 41.47
N ALA A 500 0.07 -17.96 42.04
CA ALA A 500 0.00 -16.56 41.63
C ALA A 500 0.16 -15.62 42.83
N ASN A 501 0.88 -14.53 42.64
CA ASN A 501 1.29 -13.60 43.70
C ASN A 501 1.18 -12.14 43.26
N THR A 502 1.34 -11.20 44.19
CA THR A 502 1.54 -9.79 43.82
C THR A 502 2.79 -9.62 42.95
N ALA A 503 2.69 -8.80 41.89
CA ALA A 503 3.82 -8.46 41.03
C ALA A 503 4.98 -7.87 41.84
N SER A 504 6.19 -8.38 41.62
CA SER A 504 7.41 -7.94 42.32
C SER A 504 8.53 -7.70 41.31
N ALA A 505 8.89 -6.42 41.13
CA ALA A 505 9.91 -6.01 40.18
C ALA A 505 11.27 -6.64 40.54
N GLY A 506 11.78 -7.49 39.65
CA GLY A 506 13.04 -8.22 39.83
C GLY A 506 12.90 -9.66 40.36
N SER A 507 11.68 -10.16 40.63
CA SER A 507 11.52 -11.57 41.01
C SER A 507 11.71 -12.49 39.80
N ALA A 508 12.81 -13.24 39.76
CA ALA A 508 13.10 -14.19 38.70
C ALA A 508 12.00 -15.26 38.54
N SER A 509 11.33 -15.62 39.64
CA SER A 509 10.21 -16.56 39.66
C SER A 509 8.97 -16.08 38.87
N GLN A 510 8.89 -14.79 38.54
CA GLN A 510 7.79 -14.17 37.79
C GLN A 510 8.18 -13.85 36.34
N ASN A 511 9.41 -14.19 35.92
CA ASN A 511 9.94 -13.98 34.57
C ASN A 511 9.89 -15.30 33.77
N TRP A 512 8.86 -15.46 32.93
CA TRP A 512 8.64 -16.67 32.14
C TRP A 512 9.20 -16.53 30.72
N ALA A 513 9.75 -17.59 30.16
CA ALA A 513 10.19 -17.66 28.77
C ALA A 513 9.53 -18.86 28.08
N SER A 514 9.29 -18.73 26.77
CA SER A 514 9.17 -19.92 25.93
C SER A 514 10.56 -20.48 25.70
N VAL A 515 10.79 -21.73 26.10
CA VAL A 515 12.07 -22.43 25.89
C VAL A 515 12.03 -23.38 24.69
N PHE A 516 10.87 -23.51 24.03
CA PHE A 516 10.63 -24.38 22.88
C PHE A 516 9.24 -24.14 22.29
N SER A 517 9.07 -24.34 20.97
CA SER A 517 7.81 -24.16 20.23
C SER A 517 7.52 -25.33 19.27
N ILE A 518 6.25 -25.70 19.09
CA ILE A 518 5.75 -26.61 18.04
C ILE A 518 4.59 -25.96 17.29
N SER A 519 4.68 -25.92 15.96
CA SER A 519 3.61 -25.61 15.02
C SER A 519 2.62 -26.76 14.83
#